data_AF-A0A7L5YTQ5-F1
#
_entry.id   AF-A0A7L5YTQ5-F1
#
_cell.length_a   1.000
_cell.length_b   1.000
_cell.length_c   1.000
_cell.angle_alpha   90.00
_cell.angle_beta   90.00
_cell.angle_gamma   90.00
#
_symmetry.space_group_name_H-M   'P 1'
#
loop_
_entity.id
_entity.type
_entity.pdbx_description
1 polymer ?
#
loop_
_entity_poly.entity_id
_entity_poly.type
_entity_poly.pdbx_seq_one_letter_code
_entity_poly.pdbx_strand_id
1 'polypeptide(L)'
;MRLIYLLLSPTFGMHQYTADLANRLAAEPGADVHLVTTTTLPRDRYSPAVHIHTPVVTHSTGFARGLNPAALRRTLHTIDQIAALPLPLPLFSPVPLPLSPSPPPLLSPSPPLPLPPPPPSSTSPASTSGTWPCSPRCAAAATG
;
A
#
# COMPACT_ATOMS: atom_id res chain seq x y z
N MET A 1 -15.64 8.89 -1.20
CA MET A 1 -16.66 7.98 -1.75
C MET A 1 -16.69 6.72 -0.88
N ARG A 2 -17.85 6.21 -0.47
CA ARG A 2 -17.95 4.98 0.33
C ARG A 2 -18.35 3.80 -0.54
N LEU A 3 -17.66 2.67 -0.40
CA LEU A 3 -17.94 1.43 -1.12
C LEU A 3 -18.13 0.27 -0.14
N ILE A 4 -19.13 -0.56 -0.40
CA ILE A 4 -19.45 -1.73 0.42
C ILE A 4 -19.41 -2.96 -0.49
N TYR A 5 -18.41 -3.81 -0.28
CA TYR A 5 -18.33 -5.12 -0.93
C TYR A 5 -19.05 -6.15 -0.09
N LEU A 6 -20.05 -6.82 -0.67
CA LEU A 6 -20.73 -7.94 -0.05
C LEU A 6 -20.22 -9.25 -0.64
N LEU A 7 -19.50 -10.04 0.16
CA LEU A 7 -18.99 -11.35 -0.25
C LEU A 7 -19.46 -12.43 0.73
N LEU A 8 -20.51 -13.16 0.35
CA LEU A 8 -21.05 -14.25 1.18
C LEU A 8 -20.53 -15.63 0.77
N SER A 9 -19.70 -15.70 -0.29
CA SER A 9 -19.05 -16.94 -0.69
C SER A 9 -17.84 -17.21 0.20
N PRO A 10 -17.71 -18.40 0.81
CA PRO A 10 -16.54 -18.76 1.62
C PRO A 10 -15.34 -19.21 0.76
N THR A 11 -15.46 -19.22 -0.57
CA THR A 11 -14.41 -19.74 -1.45
C THR A 11 -13.19 -18.81 -1.47
N PHE A 12 -12.00 -19.37 -1.28
CA PHE A 12 -10.73 -18.62 -1.27
C PHE A 12 -10.49 -17.79 -2.54
N GLY A 13 -10.84 -18.33 -3.72
CA GLY A 13 -10.66 -17.61 -4.99
C GLY A 13 -11.46 -16.30 -5.06
N MET A 14 -12.71 -16.30 -4.60
CA MET A 14 -13.52 -15.07 -4.56
C MET A 14 -12.96 -14.05 -3.57
N HIS A 15 -12.36 -14.51 -2.47
CA HIS A 15 -11.67 -13.64 -1.53
C HIS A 15 -10.42 -12.99 -2.15
N GLN A 16 -9.62 -13.74 -2.92
CA GLN A 16 -8.46 -13.17 -3.61
C GLN A 16 -8.86 -12.08 -4.61
N TYR A 17 -9.86 -12.38 -5.46
CA TYR A 17 -10.36 -11.42 -6.43
C TYR A 17 -10.90 -10.15 -5.75
N THR A 18 -11.71 -10.33 -4.71
CA THR A 18 -12.33 -9.21 -3.99
C THR A 18 -11.28 -8.41 -3.22
N ALA A 19 -10.25 -9.06 -2.65
CA ALA A 19 -9.17 -8.39 -1.95
C ALA A 19 -8.37 -7.48 -2.90
N ASP A 20 -8.05 -7.94 -4.11
CA ASP A 20 -7.34 -7.12 -5.10
C ASP A 20 -8.14 -5.84 -5.46
N LEU A 21 -9.43 -5.97 -5.74
CA LEU A 21 -10.29 -4.79 -6.00
C LEU A 21 -10.40 -3.86 -4.80
N ALA A 22 -10.68 -4.41 -3.61
CA ALA A 22 -10.86 -3.63 -2.39
C ALA A 22 -9.57 -2.90 -2.00
N ASN A 23 -8.42 -3.53 -2.15
CA ASN A 23 -7.12 -2.94 -1.81
C ASN A 23 -6.75 -1.80 -2.75
N ARG A 24 -7.01 -1.94 -4.07
CA ARG A 24 -6.77 -0.85 -5.03
C ARG A 24 -7.62 0.37 -4.72
N LEU A 25 -8.90 0.16 -4.42
CA LEU A 25 -9.81 1.25 -4.09
C LEU A 25 -9.53 1.86 -2.73
N ALA A 26 -9.08 1.07 -1.75
CA ALA A 26 -8.66 1.59 -0.45
C ALA A 26 -7.38 2.44 -0.52
N ALA A 27 -6.60 2.31 -1.61
CA ALA A 27 -5.45 3.18 -1.86
C ALA A 27 -5.85 4.54 -2.45
N GLU A 28 -7.07 4.68 -2.98
CA GLU A 28 -7.56 5.94 -3.53
C GLU A 28 -7.86 6.96 -2.41
N PRO A 29 -7.40 8.21 -2.54
CA PRO A 29 -7.61 9.23 -1.52
C PRO A 29 -9.10 9.55 -1.35
N GLY A 30 -9.58 9.46 -0.11
CA GLY A 30 -10.97 9.74 0.25
C GLY A 30 -11.95 8.60 -0.08
N ALA A 31 -11.46 7.41 -0.44
CA ALA A 31 -12.25 6.20 -0.50
C ALA A 31 -12.38 5.56 0.89
N ASP A 32 -13.61 5.22 1.28
CA ASP A 32 -13.91 4.48 2.51
C ASP A 32 -14.48 3.11 2.11
N VAL A 33 -13.65 2.06 2.24
CA VAL A 33 -13.97 0.72 1.72
C VAL A 33 -14.35 -0.20 2.87
N HIS A 34 -15.55 -0.77 2.79
CA HIS A 34 -16.04 -1.77 3.73
C HIS A 34 -16.24 -3.12 3.02
N LEU A 35 -15.85 -4.19 3.69
CA LEU A 35 -16.12 -5.56 3.26
C LEU A 35 -17.06 -6.21 4.26
N VAL A 36 -18.23 -6.65 3.81
CA VAL A 36 -19.16 -7.47 4.58
C VAL A 36 -19.04 -8.91 4.10
N THR A 37 -18.57 -9.80 4.99
CA THR A 37 -18.25 -11.18 4.62
C THR A 37 -18.54 -12.18 5.75
N THR A 38 -18.19 -13.44 5.55
CA THR A 38 -18.28 -14.50 6.56
C THR A 38 -17.09 -14.49 7.53
N THR A 39 -17.24 -15.15 8.68
CA THR A 39 -16.17 -15.27 9.69
C THR A 39 -14.95 -16.07 9.24
N THR A 40 -15.08 -16.91 8.21
CA THR A 40 -14.01 -17.79 7.71
C THR A 40 -13.09 -17.13 6.67
N LEU A 41 -13.06 -15.79 6.62
CA LEU A 41 -12.28 -15.07 5.61
C LEU A 41 -10.75 -15.21 5.81
N PRO A 42 -9.97 -15.22 4.73
CA PRO A 42 -8.51 -15.07 4.78
C PRO A 42 -8.14 -13.59 5.03
N ARG A 43 -8.01 -13.19 6.30
CA ARG A 43 -7.74 -11.81 6.71
C ARG A 43 -6.41 -11.25 6.20
N ASP A 44 -5.44 -12.11 5.95
CA ASP A 44 -4.09 -11.79 5.47
C ASP A 44 -4.06 -11.13 4.08
N ARG A 45 -5.16 -11.21 3.32
CA ARG A 45 -5.23 -10.69 1.95
C ARG A 45 -5.74 -9.25 1.86
N TYR A 46 -6.38 -8.75 2.91
CA TYR A 46 -6.98 -7.43 2.90
C TYR A 46 -6.04 -6.41 3.55
N SER A 47 -5.92 -5.25 2.91
CA SER A 47 -5.20 -4.10 3.44
C SER A 47 -5.82 -3.65 4.76
N PRO A 48 -5.04 -3.15 5.74
CA PRO A 48 -5.58 -2.58 6.98
C PRO A 48 -6.50 -1.37 6.74
N ALA A 49 -6.44 -0.74 5.56
CA ALA A 49 -7.35 0.33 5.16
C ALA A 49 -8.77 -0.15 4.80
N VAL A 50 -8.99 -1.46 4.65
CA VAL A 50 -10.31 -2.05 4.36
C VAL A 50 -11.00 -2.42 5.67
N HIS A 51 -12.19 -1.87 5.91
CA HIS A 51 -12.99 -2.16 7.10
C HIS A 51 -13.78 -3.46 6.94
N ILE A 52 -13.41 -4.50 7.69
CA ILE A 52 -14.01 -5.84 7.56
C ILE A 52 -15.10 -6.05 8.60
N HIS A 53 -16.28 -6.46 8.14
CA HIS A 53 -17.44 -6.81 8.94
C HIS A 53 -17.83 -8.26 8.69
N THR A 54 -18.00 -9.05 9.77
CA THR A 54 -18.32 -10.48 9.66
C THR A 54 -19.65 -10.85 10.34
N PRO A 55 -20.80 -10.35 9.87
CA PRO A 55 -22.10 -10.62 10.50
C PRO A 55 -22.60 -12.07 10.30
N VAL A 56 -21.98 -12.80 9.37
CA VAL A 56 -22.39 -14.14 8.97
C VAL A 56 -21.38 -15.17 9.47
N VAL A 57 -21.85 -16.09 10.32
CA VAL A 57 -21.10 -17.29 10.71
C VAL A 57 -21.57 -18.43 9.81
N THR A 58 -20.68 -18.91 8.94
CA THR A 58 -20.95 -20.06 8.04
C THR A 58 -19.89 -21.11 8.25
N HIS A 59 -20.33 -22.33 8.57
CA HIS A 59 -19.45 -23.49 8.76
C HIS A 59 -19.41 -24.44 7.55
N SER A 60 -20.24 -24.21 6.53
CA SER A 60 -20.28 -25.04 5.32
C SER A 60 -19.52 -24.42 4.17
N THR A 61 -18.87 -25.27 3.38
CA THR A 61 -18.20 -24.96 2.12
C THR A 61 -19.26 -24.65 1.04
N GLY A 62 -19.75 -23.41 1.05
CA GLY A 62 -20.62 -22.88 0.01
C GLY A 62 -22.10 -22.80 0.38
N PHE A 63 -22.86 -22.20 -0.54
CA PHE A 63 -24.31 -21.98 -0.54
C PHE A 63 -25.15 -23.29 -0.53
N ALA A 64 -24.58 -24.43 -0.13
CA ALA A 64 -25.17 -25.77 -0.22
C ALA A 64 -26.51 -25.93 0.51
N ARG A 65 -26.88 -25.00 1.40
CA ARG A 65 -28.17 -24.98 2.12
C ARG A 65 -28.97 -23.68 1.94
N GLY A 66 -28.57 -22.82 0.99
CA GLY A 66 -29.14 -21.49 0.79
C GLY A 66 -28.69 -20.47 1.85
N LEU A 67 -29.00 -19.20 1.58
CA LEU A 67 -28.70 -18.11 2.52
C LEU A 67 -29.70 -18.15 3.68
N ASN A 68 -29.21 -18.34 4.91
CA ASN A 68 -30.05 -18.29 6.11
C ASN A 68 -30.72 -16.89 6.24
N PRO A 69 -32.06 -16.78 6.36
CA PRO A 69 -32.74 -15.49 6.43
C PRO A 69 -32.30 -14.64 7.63
N ALA A 70 -31.92 -15.26 8.75
CA ALA A 70 -31.35 -14.55 9.89
C ALA A 70 -29.93 -14.03 9.60
N ALA A 71 -29.16 -14.70 8.74
CA ALA A 71 -27.87 -14.19 8.28
C ALA A 71 -28.08 -13.01 7.31
N LEU A 72 -29.03 -13.12 6.38
CA LEU A 72 -29.39 -12.02 5.48
C LEU A 72 -29.83 -10.76 6.24
N ARG A 73 -30.72 -10.90 7.25
CA ARG A 73 -31.15 -9.76 8.06
C ARG A 73 -29.98 -9.08 8.79
N ARG A 74 -29.05 -9.87 9.34
CA ARG A 74 -27.84 -9.34 9.98
C ARG A 74 -26.95 -8.61 8.98
N THR A 75 -26.75 -9.18 7.79
CA THR A 75 -26.02 -8.53 6.69
C THR A 75 -26.63 -7.19 6.31
N LEU A 76 -27.96 -7.15 6.10
CA LEU A 76 -28.67 -5.91 5.74
C LEU A 76 -28.54 -4.86 6.85
N HIS A 77 -28.76 -5.26 8.11
CA HIS A 77 -28.58 -4.37 9.25
C HIS A 77 -27.15 -3.81 9.33
N THR A 78 -26.13 -4.62 9.07
CA THR A 78 -24.74 -4.15 9.00
C THR A 78 -24.54 -3.16 7.85
N ILE A 79 -25.13 -3.41 6.68
CA ILE A 79 -25.06 -2.47 5.55
C ILE A 79 -25.73 -1.14 5.92
N ASP A 80 -26.90 -1.17 6.54
CA ASP A 80 -27.62 0.04 6.99
C ASP A 80 -26.79 0.81 8.02
N GLN A 81 -26.15 0.11 8.97
CA GLN A 81 -25.25 0.73 9.94
C GLN A 81 -24.05 1.41 9.27
N ILE A 82 -23.43 0.75 8.28
CA ILE A 82 -22.29 1.31 7.54
C ILE A 82 -22.75 2.50 6.68
N ALA A 83 -23.90 2.41 6.03
CA ALA A 83 -24.47 3.49 5.24
C ALA A 83 -24.81 4.72 6.10
N ALA A 84 -25.24 4.50 7.34
CA ALA A 84 -25.57 5.55 8.30
C ALA A 84 -24.34 6.19 8.98
N LEU A 85 -23.13 5.60 8.86
CA LEU A 85 -21.94 6.21 9.41
C LEU A 85 -21.68 7.58 8.74
N PRO A 86 -21.30 8.62 9.49
CA PRO A 86 -20.77 9.81 8.86
C PRO A 86 -19.57 9.40 7.99
N LEU A 87 -19.47 9.97 6.78
CA LEU A 87 -18.26 9.79 5.97
C LEU A 87 -17.07 10.25 6.82
N PRO A 88 -15.96 9.48 6.86
CA PRO A 88 -14.77 9.97 7.52
C PRO A 88 -14.40 11.27 6.81
N LEU A 89 -14.64 12.39 7.50
CA LEU A 89 -14.15 13.68 7.06
C LEU A 89 -12.64 13.49 6.86
N PRO A 90 -12.05 14.02 5.78
CA PRO A 90 -10.60 14.00 5.67
C PRO A 90 -10.08 14.62 6.96
N LEU A 91 -9.42 13.81 7.79
CA LEU A 91 -8.67 14.30 8.91
C LEU A 91 -7.52 15.08 8.27
N PHE A 92 -7.81 16.32 7.85
CA PHE A 92 -6.83 17.38 7.77
C PHE A 92 -6.30 17.46 9.18
N SER A 93 -5.31 16.62 9.47
CA SER A 93 -4.37 16.90 10.53
C SER A 93 -3.87 18.31 10.21
N PRO A 94 -4.13 19.33 11.05
CA PRO A 94 -3.40 20.56 10.90
C PRO A 94 -1.95 20.15 11.10
N VAL A 95 -1.20 20.06 10.00
CA VAL A 95 0.25 20.03 10.08
C VAL A 95 0.60 21.18 11.01
N PRO A 96 1.25 20.95 12.15
CA PRO A 96 1.73 22.07 12.93
C PRO A 96 2.72 22.78 12.01
N LEU A 97 2.32 23.96 11.51
CA LEU A 97 3.21 24.90 10.86
C LEU A 97 4.48 24.94 11.71
N PRO A 98 5.67 24.61 11.18
CA PRO A 98 6.89 24.79 11.94
C PRO A 98 6.95 26.28 12.26
N LEU A 99 6.77 26.59 13.55
CA LEU A 99 7.01 27.90 14.12
C LEU A 99 8.39 28.35 13.60
N SER A 100 8.35 29.47 12.90
CA SER A 100 9.49 30.26 12.45
C SER A 100 10.76 29.98 13.26
N PRO A 101 11.83 29.42 12.65
CA PRO A 101 13.10 29.36 13.34
C PRO A 101 13.53 30.79 13.66
N SER A 102 13.77 31.05 14.95
CA SER A 102 14.40 32.26 15.45
C SER A 102 15.63 32.59 14.61
N PRO A 103 15.88 33.87 14.25
CA PRO A 103 17.10 34.23 13.56
C PRO A 103 18.31 33.83 14.43
N PRO A 104 19.37 33.24 13.84
CA PRO A 104 20.56 32.88 14.57
C PRO A 104 21.29 34.15 15.08
N PRO A 105 21.96 34.10 16.23
CA PRO A 105 22.83 35.19 16.64
C PRO A 105 23.96 35.35 15.63
N LEU A 106 24.24 36.60 15.23
CA LEU A 106 25.37 36.97 14.38
C LEU A 106 26.67 36.48 15.02
N LEU A 107 27.20 35.35 14.55
CA LEU A 107 28.56 34.92 14.86
C LEU A 107 29.53 35.80 14.07
N SER A 108 30.44 36.44 14.80
CA SER A 108 31.60 37.15 14.28
C SER A 108 32.34 36.36 13.18
N PRO A 109 32.91 37.04 12.18
CA PRO A 109 33.64 36.37 11.10
C PRO A 109 34.93 35.71 11.62
N SER A 110 35.05 34.40 11.42
CA SER A 110 36.32 33.67 11.56
C SER A 110 37.29 34.05 10.42
N PRO A 111 38.61 34.07 10.68
CA PRO A 111 39.61 34.40 9.67
C PRO A 111 39.75 33.30 8.60
N PRO A 112 40.12 33.64 7.36
CA PRO A 112 40.24 32.69 6.25
C PRO A 112 41.42 31.73 6.45
N LEU A 113 41.16 30.44 6.20
CA LEU A 113 42.19 29.38 6.15
C LEU A 113 43.06 29.53 4.88
N PRO A 114 44.35 29.16 4.94
CA PRO A 114 45.25 29.23 3.80
C PRO A 114 44.94 28.17 2.73
N LEU A 115 45.08 28.56 1.47
CA LEU A 115 44.80 27.75 0.28
C LEU A 115 45.78 26.56 0.15
N PRO A 116 45.31 25.40 -0.34
CA PRO A 116 46.18 24.27 -0.67
C PRO A 116 47.01 24.52 -1.94
N PRO A 117 48.20 23.90 -2.06
CA PRO A 117 49.06 24.05 -3.24
C PRO A 117 48.48 23.36 -4.49
N PRO A 118 48.83 23.83 -5.69
CA PRO A 118 48.32 23.27 -6.94
C PRO A 118 48.88 21.86 -7.23
N PRO A 119 48.11 21.00 -7.92
CA PRO A 119 48.54 19.66 -8.29
C PRO A 119 49.61 19.69 -9.40
N PRO A 120 50.51 18.69 -9.46
CA PRO A 120 51.52 18.59 -10.50
C PRO A 120 50.93 18.17 -11.84
N SER A 121 51.37 18.85 -12.90
CA SER A 121 51.06 18.54 -14.30
C SER A 121 51.69 17.21 -14.70
N SER A 122 50.88 16.18 -14.92
CA SER A 122 51.34 14.91 -15.51
C SER A 122 50.87 14.78 -16.96
N THR A 123 51.88 14.86 -17.82
CA THR A 123 51.88 14.64 -19.26
C THR A 123 51.43 13.22 -19.61
N SER A 124 50.42 13.07 -20.48
CA SER A 124 50.09 11.80 -21.15
C SER A 124 51.21 11.37 -22.10
N PRO A 125 51.42 10.06 -22.30
CA PRO A 125 51.05 9.49 -23.61
C PRO A 125 50.55 8.04 -23.59
N ALA A 126 49.97 7.66 -24.74
CA ALA A 126 49.70 6.30 -25.28
C ALA A 126 48.58 5.49 -24.59
N SER A 127 47.42 5.26 -25.25
CA SER A 127 47.20 4.41 -26.43
C SER A 127 47.64 2.96 -26.24
N THR A 128 46.76 2.13 -25.68
CA THR A 128 46.66 0.71 -26.05
C THR A 128 45.22 0.22 -25.92
N SER A 129 44.75 -0.30 -27.04
CA SER A 129 43.56 -1.14 -27.25
C SER A 129 43.41 -2.27 -26.23
N GLY A 130 42.18 -2.51 -25.74
CA GLY A 130 41.86 -3.64 -24.87
C GLY A 130 40.36 -3.95 -24.83
N THR A 131 39.95 -4.85 -25.72
CA THR A 131 38.91 -5.88 -25.60
C THR A 131 37.98 -5.86 -24.36
N TRP A 132 36.67 -5.76 -24.63
CA TRP A 132 35.59 -6.02 -23.69
C TRP A 132 35.34 -7.53 -23.52
N PRO A 133 35.33 -8.09 -22.29
CA PRO A 133 34.74 -9.41 -22.07
C PRO A 133 33.25 -9.29 -21.69
N CYS A 134 32.39 -9.81 -22.57
CA CYS A 134 31.00 -10.15 -22.27
C CYS A 134 30.94 -11.17 -21.12
N SER A 135 30.12 -10.89 -20.11
CA SER A 135 29.86 -11.81 -18.99
C SER A 135 28.91 -12.97 -19.41
N PRO A 136 29.12 -14.20 -18.91
CA PRO A 136 28.35 -15.37 -19.31
C PRO A 136 27.18 -15.62 -18.35
N ARG A 137 25.96 -15.23 -18.72
CA ARG A 137 24.76 -15.71 -17.99
C ARG A 137 23.49 -15.74 -18.84
N CYS A 138 23.60 -16.21 -20.08
CA CYS A 138 22.45 -16.49 -20.96
C CYS A 138 22.80 -17.66 -21.91
N ALA A 139 22.78 -18.90 -21.41
CA ALA A 139 22.77 -20.09 -22.25
C ALA A 139 22.27 -21.30 -21.45
N ALA A 140 20.96 -21.37 -21.20
CA ALA A 140 20.30 -22.59 -20.73
C ALA A 140 18.80 -22.55 -21.09
N ALA A 141 18.47 -22.75 -22.37
CA ALA A 141 17.14 -23.15 -22.83
C ALA A 141 17.19 -23.49 -24.34
N ALA A 142 17.69 -24.68 -24.68
CA ALA A 142 17.39 -25.33 -25.95
C ALA A 142 17.73 -26.82 -25.82
N THR A 143 16.75 -27.60 -25.37
CA THR A 143 16.75 -29.05 -25.52
C THR A 143 15.73 -29.36 -26.60
N GLY A 144 16.21 -29.94 -27.69
CA GLY A 144 15.46 -30.40 -28.85
C GLY A 144 16.41 -31.19 -29.72
#